data_AF-A0A3B5LCE9-F1
#
_entry.id   AF-A0A3B5LCE9-F1
#
_cell.length_a   1.000
_cell.length_b   1.000
_cell.length_c   1.000
_cell.angle_alpha   90.00
_cell.angle_beta   90.00
_cell.angle_gamma   90.00
#
_symmetry.space_group_name_H-M   'P 1'
#
loop_
_entity.id
_entity.type
_entity.pdbx_description
1 polymer ?
#
loop_
_entity_poly.entity_id
_entity_poly.type
_entity_poly.pdbx_seq_one_letter_code
_entity_poly.pdbx_strand_id
1 'polypeptide(L)'
;MSNSIEILYFIQQRAPESLLSATITANEEAMTILEEVIMYTFQQCVYYITKALYVVLPGLLDCNPFPVDSSEPCWKGGVGFPEPVRRVLQVFQSAQELLHGYLVHPEIQAQMFAYLFFFSNVSLLNQLLDKGPARGWFQRSKSLQIQACLRMLMEWATKSGLGHLAEKFFTKLNSTVSIVATPPQQLTQVTHTKACSYLIEWTWTASVWRTASTDSCSMSDTTCGV
;
A
#
# COMPACT_ATOMS: atom_id res chain seq x y z
N MET A 1 10.58 12.18 10.26
CA MET A 1 10.64 10.71 10.39
C MET A 1 12.08 10.20 10.52
N SER A 2 12.93 10.22 9.49
CA SER A 2 14.28 9.60 9.57
C SER A 2 15.14 10.10 10.74
N ASN A 3 15.29 11.42 10.89
CA ASN A 3 16.06 12.00 12.00
C ASN A 3 15.51 11.58 13.38
N SER A 4 14.19 11.46 13.52
CA SER A 4 13.55 11.03 14.78
C SER A 4 13.86 9.56 15.09
N ILE A 5 13.89 8.70 14.06
CA ILE A 5 14.29 7.29 14.18
C ILE A 5 15.77 7.19 14.61
N GLU A 6 16.64 7.98 14.01
CA GLU A 6 18.07 8.00 14.34
C GLU A 6 18.32 8.44 15.78
N ILE A 7 17.65 9.50 16.24
CA ILE A 7 17.73 9.96 17.63
C ILE A 7 17.19 8.89 18.59
N LEU A 8 16.08 8.22 18.26
CA LEU A 8 15.53 7.14 19.07
C LEU A 8 16.54 6.00 19.24
N TYR A 9 17.13 5.52 18.14
CA TYR A 9 18.16 4.48 18.19
C TYR A 9 19.39 4.91 18.99
N PHE A 10 19.81 6.16 18.85
CA PHE A 10 20.93 6.70 19.60
C PHE A 10 20.68 6.69 21.11
N ILE A 11 19.48 7.08 21.56
CA ILE A 11 19.09 7.04 22.98
C ILE A 11 19.06 5.58 23.47
N GLN A 12 18.49 4.66 22.68
CA GLN A 12 18.46 3.23 23.01
C GLN A 12 19.86 2.62 23.14
N GLN A 13 20.83 3.01 22.30
CA GLN A 13 22.20 2.51 22.36
C GLN A 13 23.04 3.13 23.49
N ARG A 14 22.70 4.36 23.92
CA ARG A 14 23.44 5.12 24.94
C ARG A 14 22.82 5.06 26.33
N ALA A 15 21.94 4.11 26.62
CA ALA A 15 21.51 3.82 27.97
C ALA A 15 22.40 2.72 28.59
N PRO A 16 23.60 3.02 29.14
CA PRO A 16 24.26 2.06 30.00
C PRO A 16 23.41 1.85 31.24
N GLU A 17 23.22 0.60 31.66
CA GLU A 17 22.43 0.16 32.82
C GLU A 17 22.87 0.77 34.18
N SER A 18 23.82 1.71 34.19
CA SER A 18 24.49 2.25 35.38
C SER A 18 24.36 3.76 35.61
N LEU A 19 23.54 4.49 34.82
CA LEU A 19 23.31 5.93 35.06
C LEU A 19 22.12 6.19 35.99
N LEU A 20 22.26 7.24 36.81
CA LEU A 20 21.30 7.73 37.81
C LEU A 20 19.84 7.61 37.35
N SER A 21 18.94 7.16 38.23
CA SER A 21 17.51 6.92 37.93
C SER A 21 16.82 8.07 37.18
N ALA A 22 17.16 9.33 37.50
CA ALA A 22 16.64 10.50 36.80
C ALA A 22 17.03 10.60 35.32
N THR A 23 18.21 10.10 34.94
CA THR A 23 18.65 10.02 33.53
C THR A 23 17.91 8.91 32.78
N ILE A 24 17.58 7.81 33.46
CA ILE A 24 16.77 6.72 32.89
C ILE A 24 15.36 7.23 32.61
N THR A 25 14.70 7.86 33.59
CA THR A 25 13.34 8.41 33.42
C THR A 25 13.26 9.47 32.33
N ALA A 26 14.21 10.41 32.26
CA ALA A 26 14.22 11.42 31.20
C ALA A 26 14.45 10.81 29.80
N ASN A 27 15.23 9.73 29.70
CA ASN A 27 15.40 9.00 28.44
C ASN A 27 14.13 8.24 28.05
N GLU A 28 13.41 7.64 29.01
CA GLU A 28 12.12 6.97 28.76
C GLU A 28 11.08 7.95 28.20
N GLU A 29 10.92 9.12 28.83
CA GLU A 29 10.02 10.17 28.35
C GLU A 29 10.39 10.64 26.93
N ALA A 30 11.69 10.86 26.68
CA ALA A 30 12.17 11.26 25.36
C ALA A 30 11.93 10.17 24.29
N MET A 31 12.10 8.88 24.65
CA MET A 31 11.81 7.76 23.75
C MET A 31 10.33 7.72 23.37
N THR A 32 9.42 7.86 24.35
CA THR A 32 7.97 7.89 24.08
C THR A 32 7.59 9.04 23.16
N ILE A 33 8.09 10.26 23.41
CA ILE A 33 7.82 11.42 22.55
C ILE A 33 8.36 11.17 21.12
N LEU A 34 9.55 10.59 21.00
CA LEU A 34 10.12 10.27 19.69
C LEU A 34 9.30 9.22 18.95
N GLU A 35 8.79 8.20 19.63
CA GLU A 35 7.89 7.19 19.06
C GLU A 35 6.60 7.82 18.53
N GLU A 36 5.98 8.73 19.29
CA GLU A 36 4.81 9.50 18.85
C GLU A 36 5.11 10.33 17.60
N VAL A 37 6.23 11.05 17.59
CA VAL A 37 6.66 11.85 16.42
C VAL A 37 6.94 10.97 15.21
N ILE A 38 7.55 9.80 15.40
CA ILE A 38 7.79 8.82 14.32
C ILE A 38 6.45 8.32 13.78
N MET A 39 5.53 7.94 14.65
CA MET A 39 4.20 7.46 14.26
C MET A 39 3.41 8.53 13.49
N TYR A 40 3.35 9.75 14.03
CA TYR A 40 2.67 10.86 13.39
C TYR A 40 3.29 11.18 12.02
N THR A 41 4.62 11.25 11.93
CA THR A 41 5.28 11.53 10.65
C THR A 41 5.14 10.39 9.65
N PHE A 42 5.10 9.13 10.10
CA PHE A 42 4.78 7.97 9.27
C PHE A 42 3.37 8.09 8.67
N GLN A 43 2.37 8.40 9.50
CA GLN A 43 0.98 8.60 9.06
C GLN A 43 0.87 9.75 8.04
N GLN A 44 1.58 10.86 8.27
CA GLN A 44 1.61 11.97 7.31
C GLN A 44 2.21 11.54 5.97
N CYS A 45 3.33 10.81 5.98
CA CYS A 45 3.90 10.25 4.76
C CYS A 45 2.90 9.36 4.01
N VAL A 46 2.25 8.42 4.72
CA VAL A 46 1.20 7.57 4.13
C VAL A 46 0.08 8.41 3.52
N TYR A 47 -0.42 9.41 4.24
CA TYR A 47 -1.51 10.28 3.77
C TYR A 47 -1.16 11.00 2.46
N TYR A 48 -0.02 11.67 2.39
CA TYR A 48 0.34 12.43 1.18
C TYR A 48 0.64 11.53 -0.01
N ILE A 49 1.30 10.39 0.21
CA ILE A 49 1.58 9.43 -0.88
C ILE A 49 0.28 8.79 -1.37
N THR A 50 -0.61 8.38 -0.46
CA THR A 50 -1.90 7.78 -0.84
C THR A 50 -2.81 8.78 -1.54
N LYS A 51 -2.76 10.07 -1.18
CA LYS A 51 -3.44 11.14 -1.92
C LYS A 51 -2.95 11.25 -3.37
N ALA A 52 -1.63 11.16 -3.59
CA ALA A 52 -1.08 11.12 -4.95
C ALA A 52 -1.49 9.85 -5.71
N LEU A 53 -1.41 8.68 -5.06
CA LEU A 53 -1.85 7.41 -5.63
C LEU A 53 -3.33 7.43 -6.02
N TYR A 54 -4.20 7.99 -5.19
CA TYR A 54 -5.64 8.03 -5.44
C TYR A 54 -5.99 8.71 -6.76
N VAL A 55 -5.21 9.70 -7.17
CA VAL A 55 -5.40 10.41 -8.46
C VAL A 55 -5.03 9.53 -9.65
N VAL A 56 -3.97 8.72 -9.54
CA VAL A 56 -3.40 7.98 -10.68
C VAL A 56 -3.91 6.54 -10.79
N LEU A 57 -4.27 5.89 -9.68
CA LEU A 57 -4.75 4.51 -9.62
C LEU A 57 -5.93 4.19 -10.56
N PRO A 58 -6.99 5.02 -10.67
CA PRO A 58 -8.09 4.75 -11.59
C PRO A 58 -7.65 4.46 -13.03
N GLY A 59 -6.56 5.09 -13.46
CA GLY A 59 -6.00 4.90 -14.79
C GLY A 59 -5.58 3.47 -15.10
N LEU A 60 -5.26 2.65 -14.09
CA LEU A 60 -4.95 1.23 -14.29
C LEU A 60 -6.14 0.42 -14.78
N LEU A 61 -7.37 0.80 -14.40
CA LEU A 61 -8.59 0.10 -14.80
C LEU A 61 -9.00 0.43 -16.24
N ASP A 62 -8.67 1.65 -16.69
CA ASP A 62 -8.96 2.13 -18.04
C ASP A 62 -7.83 1.85 -19.05
N CYS A 63 -6.67 1.40 -18.59
CA CYS A 63 -5.48 1.22 -19.40
C CYS A 63 -5.60 0.06 -20.40
N ASN A 64 -5.20 0.30 -21.65
CA ASN A 64 -4.96 -0.76 -22.63
C ASN A 64 -3.45 -1.04 -22.74
N PRO A 65 -2.94 -2.17 -22.23
CA PRO A 65 -1.53 -2.51 -22.29
C PRO A 65 -1.09 -3.10 -23.64
N PHE A 66 -2.00 -3.28 -24.60
CA PHE A 66 -1.72 -3.80 -25.93
C PHE A 66 -1.79 -2.65 -26.96
N PRO A 67 -0.64 -2.07 -27.38
CA PRO A 67 -0.63 -1.04 -28.41
C PRO A 67 -1.14 -1.58 -29.76
N VAL A 68 -1.80 -0.72 -30.52
CA VAL A 68 -2.38 -1.05 -31.84
C VAL A 68 -1.33 -1.01 -32.96
N ASP A 69 -0.26 -0.23 -32.77
CA ASP A 69 0.83 -0.07 -33.75
C ASP A 69 2.10 -0.81 -33.29
N SER A 70 2.50 -1.79 -34.10
CA SER A 70 3.64 -2.69 -33.92
C SER A 70 5.00 -2.01 -34.16
N SER A 71 5.99 -2.29 -33.32
CA SER A 71 7.33 -2.74 -33.79
C SER A 71 8.28 -3.20 -32.69
N GLU A 72 8.03 -2.92 -31.40
CA GLU A 72 8.86 -3.48 -30.32
C GLU A 72 8.02 -4.16 -29.23
N PRO A 73 8.38 -5.39 -28.80
CA PRO A 73 7.75 -6.01 -27.65
C PRO A 73 8.00 -5.14 -26.41
N CYS A 74 6.90 -4.66 -25.81
CA CYS A 74 6.81 -3.74 -24.65
C CYS A 74 7.55 -4.16 -23.35
N TRP A 75 8.42 -5.18 -23.40
CA TRP A 75 8.83 -5.93 -22.21
C TRP A 75 10.32 -6.21 -22.09
N LYS A 76 11.17 -5.60 -22.91
CA LYS A 76 12.62 -5.62 -22.67
C LYS A 76 13.13 -4.27 -22.21
N GLY A 77 13.36 -4.16 -20.91
CA GLY A 77 14.25 -3.13 -20.34
C GLY A 77 13.64 -1.74 -20.17
N GLY A 78 12.67 -1.59 -19.27
CA GLY A 78 12.49 -0.34 -18.51
C GLY A 78 11.90 0.89 -19.21
N VAL A 79 11.74 0.93 -20.54
CA VAL A 79 11.21 2.10 -21.27
C VAL A 79 9.80 1.87 -21.88
N GLY A 80 9.08 0.82 -21.47
CA GLY A 80 7.90 0.28 -22.18
C GLY A 80 6.57 0.19 -21.43
N PHE A 81 6.33 0.96 -20.37
CA PHE A 81 5.03 0.91 -19.68
C PHE A 81 4.01 1.87 -20.32
N PRO A 82 2.73 1.46 -20.47
CA PRO A 82 1.65 2.37 -20.82
C PRO A 82 1.57 3.55 -19.84
N GLU A 83 1.22 4.72 -20.34
CA GLU A 83 1.20 5.97 -19.56
C GLU A 83 0.44 5.88 -18.21
N PRO A 84 -0.74 5.22 -18.10
CA PRO A 84 -1.42 5.07 -16.81
C PRO A 84 -0.63 4.21 -15.82
N VAL A 85 0.01 3.13 -16.29
CA VAL A 85 0.86 2.27 -15.46
C VAL A 85 2.10 3.02 -15.01
N ARG A 86 2.74 3.74 -15.93
CA ARG A 86 3.93 4.55 -15.66
C ARG A 86 3.69 5.58 -14.56
N ARG A 87 2.54 6.27 -14.58
CA ARG A 87 2.19 7.26 -13.55
C ARG A 87 2.06 6.65 -12.15
N VAL A 88 1.47 5.46 -12.04
CA VAL A 88 1.39 4.75 -10.75
C VAL A 88 2.77 4.30 -10.28
N LEU A 89 3.56 3.69 -11.18
CA LEU A 89 4.92 3.26 -10.87
C LEU A 89 5.81 4.41 -10.45
N GLN A 90 5.67 5.58 -11.07
CA GLN A 90 6.43 6.78 -10.71
C GLN A 90 6.18 7.19 -9.26
N VAL A 91 4.94 7.12 -8.75
CA VAL A 91 4.64 7.45 -7.36
C VAL A 91 5.31 6.46 -6.40
N PHE A 92 5.23 5.15 -6.69
CA PHE A 92 5.91 4.14 -5.87
C PHE A 92 7.44 4.29 -5.92
N GLN A 93 7.99 4.49 -7.12
CA GLN A 93 9.42 4.66 -7.30
C GLN A 93 9.95 5.89 -6.56
N SER A 94 9.29 7.05 -6.70
CA SER A 94 9.69 8.25 -5.96
C SER A 94 9.58 8.06 -4.45
N ALA A 95 8.56 7.36 -3.95
CA ALA A 95 8.46 7.02 -2.53
C ALA A 95 9.63 6.14 -2.08
N GLN A 96 10.00 5.14 -2.88
CA GLN A 96 11.13 4.25 -2.57
C GLN A 96 12.45 5.00 -2.57
N GLU A 97 12.70 5.83 -3.59
CA GLU A 97 13.92 6.64 -3.73
C GLU A 97 14.07 7.62 -2.56
N LEU A 98 12.98 8.25 -2.11
CA LEU A 98 13.01 9.14 -0.94
C LEU A 98 13.31 8.37 0.35
N LEU A 99 12.65 7.23 0.58
CA LEU A 99 12.90 6.40 1.77
C LEU A 99 14.35 5.90 1.84
N HIS A 100 14.91 5.47 0.70
CA HIS A 100 16.33 5.09 0.60
C HIS A 100 17.25 6.29 0.77
N GLY A 101 16.96 7.41 0.10
CA GLY A 101 17.77 8.63 0.14
C GLY A 101 17.85 9.25 1.54
N TYR A 102 16.81 9.11 2.35
CA TYR A 102 16.79 9.51 3.75
C TYR A 102 17.26 8.42 4.72
N LEU A 103 17.78 7.29 4.23
CA LEU A 103 18.31 6.18 5.05
C LEU A 103 17.29 5.64 6.07
N VAL A 104 16.00 5.64 5.72
CA VAL A 104 14.95 5.10 6.60
C VAL A 104 15.18 3.61 6.80
N HIS A 105 15.00 3.12 8.03
CA HIS A 105 15.23 1.70 8.35
C HIS A 105 14.43 0.76 7.42
N PRO A 106 15.03 -0.33 6.88
CA PRO A 106 14.37 -1.22 5.91
C PRO A 106 13.01 -1.75 6.35
N GLU A 107 12.85 -2.08 7.63
CA GLU A 107 11.58 -2.53 8.20
C GLU A 107 10.46 -1.47 8.06
N ILE A 108 10.79 -0.20 8.28
CA ILE A 108 9.84 0.91 8.16
C ILE A 108 9.53 1.18 6.68
N GLN A 109 10.50 0.98 5.79
CA GLN A 109 10.25 1.05 4.35
C GLN A 109 9.29 -0.06 3.90
N ALA A 110 9.53 -1.30 4.34
CA ALA A 110 8.66 -2.44 4.04
C ALA A 110 7.24 -2.22 4.57
N GLN A 111 7.13 -1.71 5.80
CA GLN A 111 5.85 -1.35 6.40
C GLN A 111 5.13 -0.27 5.58
N MET A 112 5.82 0.82 5.20
CA MET A 112 5.28 1.86 4.32
C MET A 112 4.72 1.26 3.02
N PHE A 113 5.50 0.43 2.32
CA PHE A 113 5.05 -0.19 1.07
C PHE A 113 3.91 -1.19 1.26
N ALA A 114 3.85 -1.89 2.37
CA ALA A 114 2.72 -2.74 2.70
C ALA A 114 1.40 -1.93 2.76
N TYR A 115 1.41 -0.73 3.36
CA TYR A 115 0.23 0.15 3.32
C TYR A 115 -0.09 0.66 1.93
N LEU A 116 0.92 1.10 1.18
CA LEU A 116 0.68 1.68 -0.14
C LEU A 116 0.06 0.64 -1.08
N PHE A 117 0.51 -0.62 -1.01
CA PHE A 117 -0.08 -1.72 -1.76
C PHE A 117 -1.46 -2.12 -1.23
N PHE A 118 -1.67 -2.15 0.08
CA PHE A 118 -3.00 -2.35 0.67
C PHE A 118 -3.99 -1.29 0.19
N PHE A 119 -3.65 -0.01 0.32
CA PHE A 119 -4.46 1.11 -0.14
C PHE A 119 -4.75 1.03 -1.64
N SER A 120 -3.74 0.71 -2.44
CA SER A 120 -3.90 0.61 -3.90
C SER A 120 -4.86 -0.52 -4.28
N ASN A 121 -4.69 -1.69 -3.67
CA ASN A 121 -5.62 -2.81 -3.82
C ASN A 121 -7.04 -2.40 -3.43
N VAL A 122 -7.18 -1.71 -2.30
CA VAL A 122 -8.47 -1.23 -1.78
C VAL A 122 -9.16 -0.26 -2.71
N SER A 123 -8.45 0.78 -3.11
CA SER A 123 -8.98 1.80 -4.00
C SER A 123 -9.37 1.22 -5.36
N LEU A 124 -8.53 0.35 -5.94
CA LEU A 124 -8.82 -0.27 -7.23
C LEU A 124 -10.03 -1.21 -7.16
N LEU A 125 -10.14 -2.02 -6.09
CA LEU A 125 -11.28 -2.92 -5.92
C LEU A 125 -12.58 -2.13 -5.77
N ASN A 126 -12.60 -1.11 -4.91
CA ASN A 126 -13.79 -0.29 -4.72
C ASN A 126 -14.23 0.36 -6.04
N GLN A 127 -13.29 0.95 -6.78
CA GLN A 127 -13.59 1.54 -8.08
C GLN A 127 -14.12 0.51 -9.08
N LEU A 128 -13.49 -0.67 -9.14
CA LEU A 128 -13.90 -1.76 -10.02
C LEU A 128 -15.34 -2.20 -9.73
N LEU A 129 -15.70 -2.34 -8.45
CA LEU A 129 -17.04 -2.77 -8.05
C LEU A 129 -18.09 -1.67 -8.27
N ASP A 130 -17.76 -0.42 -7.91
CA ASP A 130 -18.70 0.70 -7.99
C ASP A 130 -18.98 1.14 -9.43
N LYS A 131 -17.93 1.21 -10.26
CA LYS A 131 -18.00 1.78 -11.61
C LYS A 131 -17.91 0.73 -12.72
N GLY A 132 -17.57 -0.51 -12.39
CA GLY A 132 -17.30 -1.57 -13.36
C GLY A 132 -18.43 -1.83 -14.36
N PRO A 133 -19.69 -2.02 -13.92
CA PRO A 133 -20.81 -2.24 -14.84
C PRO A 133 -21.02 -1.05 -15.79
N ALA A 134 -21.00 0.17 -15.26
CA ALA A 134 -21.23 1.39 -16.04
C ALA A 134 -20.09 1.71 -17.02
N ARG A 135 -18.85 1.31 -16.69
CA ARG A 135 -17.66 1.51 -17.52
C ARG A 135 -17.35 0.32 -18.45
N GLY A 136 -18.11 -0.78 -18.34
CA GLY A 136 -17.87 -1.99 -19.13
C GLY A 136 -16.61 -2.78 -18.75
N TRP A 137 -16.07 -2.58 -17.54
CA TRP A 137 -14.84 -3.25 -17.10
C TRP A 137 -15.01 -4.76 -16.85
N PHE A 138 -16.25 -5.24 -16.75
CA PHE A 138 -16.56 -6.68 -16.59
C PHE A 138 -16.53 -7.44 -17.91
N GLN A 139 -16.26 -6.77 -19.03
CA GLN A 139 -16.00 -7.45 -20.29
C GLN A 139 -14.69 -8.24 -20.21
N ARG A 140 -14.68 -9.46 -20.75
CA ARG A 140 -13.51 -10.35 -20.72
C ARG A 140 -12.24 -9.68 -21.29
N SER A 141 -12.37 -8.94 -22.39
CA SER A 141 -11.25 -8.20 -22.98
C SER A 141 -10.69 -7.14 -22.03
N LYS A 142 -11.56 -6.39 -21.34
CA LYS A 142 -11.17 -5.37 -20.37
C LYS A 142 -10.55 -5.97 -19.12
N SER A 143 -11.11 -7.04 -18.56
CA SER A 143 -10.47 -7.75 -17.45
C SER A 143 -9.06 -8.21 -17.83
N LEU A 144 -8.84 -8.78 -19.02
CA LEU A 144 -7.49 -9.16 -19.47
C LEU A 144 -6.52 -7.97 -19.55
N GLN A 145 -6.99 -6.80 -20.01
CA GLN A 145 -6.19 -5.58 -20.02
C GLN A 145 -5.81 -5.14 -18.60
N ILE A 146 -6.77 -5.14 -17.67
CA ILE A 146 -6.54 -4.80 -16.26
C ILE A 146 -5.53 -5.76 -15.64
N GLN A 147 -5.69 -7.07 -15.86
CA GLN A 147 -4.77 -8.09 -15.34
C GLN A 147 -3.35 -7.92 -15.87
N ALA A 148 -3.20 -7.56 -17.15
CA ALA A 148 -1.89 -7.26 -17.73
C ALA A 148 -1.25 -6.00 -17.11
N CYS A 149 -2.04 -4.96 -16.81
CA CYS A 149 -1.55 -3.77 -16.09
C CYS A 149 -1.12 -4.10 -14.65
N LEU A 150 -1.90 -4.91 -13.93
CA LEU A 150 -1.53 -5.37 -12.58
C LEU A 150 -0.26 -6.22 -12.60
N ARG A 151 -0.07 -7.04 -13.65
CA ARG A 151 1.16 -7.83 -13.82
C ARG A 151 2.39 -6.93 -14.02
N MET A 152 2.28 -5.85 -14.80
CA MET A 152 3.37 -4.85 -14.94
C MET A 152 3.76 -4.27 -13.58
N LEU A 153 2.77 -3.95 -12.75
CA LEU A 153 2.99 -3.41 -11.40
C LEU A 153 3.70 -4.43 -10.51
N MET A 154 3.24 -5.67 -10.50
CA MET A 154 3.87 -6.75 -9.73
C MET A 154 5.29 -7.05 -10.22
N GLU A 155 5.55 -7.00 -11.53
CA GLU A 155 6.89 -7.18 -12.09
C GLU A 155 7.85 -6.08 -11.65
N TRP A 156 7.39 -4.82 -11.69
CA TRP A 156 8.17 -3.69 -11.16
C TRP A 156 8.46 -3.88 -9.66
N ALA A 157 7.46 -4.28 -8.87
CA ALA A 157 7.63 -4.50 -7.45
C ALA A 157 8.68 -5.61 -7.17
N THR A 158 8.64 -6.71 -7.92
CA THR A 158 9.65 -7.78 -7.82
C THR A 158 11.05 -7.27 -8.14
N LYS A 159 11.22 -6.50 -9.23
CA LYS A 159 12.52 -5.89 -9.59
C LYS A 159 13.01 -4.88 -8.54
N SER A 160 12.10 -4.26 -7.81
CA SER A 160 12.38 -3.26 -6.78
C SER A 160 12.56 -3.86 -5.39
N GLY A 161 12.60 -5.19 -5.25
CA GLY A 161 12.76 -5.90 -3.97
C GLY A 161 11.47 -6.04 -3.14
N LEU A 162 10.32 -5.63 -3.67
CA LEU A 162 9.02 -5.58 -3.00
C LEU A 162 8.05 -6.70 -3.46
N GLY A 163 8.56 -7.70 -4.18
CA GLY A 163 7.73 -8.74 -4.82
C GLY A 163 6.82 -9.49 -3.84
N HIS A 164 7.34 -9.89 -2.67
CA HIS A 164 6.57 -10.61 -1.65
C HIS A 164 5.38 -9.79 -1.10
N LEU A 165 5.56 -8.47 -0.93
CA LEU A 165 4.48 -7.57 -0.51
C LEU A 165 3.46 -7.42 -1.64
N ALA A 166 3.91 -7.23 -2.88
CA ALA A 166 3.02 -7.07 -4.02
C ALA A 166 2.16 -8.32 -4.24
N GLU A 167 2.73 -9.51 -4.12
CA GLU A 167 2.00 -10.78 -4.23
C GLU A 167 0.92 -10.91 -3.16
N LYS A 168 1.23 -10.55 -1.90
CA LYS A 168 0.28 -10.59 -0.78
C LYS A 168 -1.00 -9.79 -1.04
N PHE A 169 -0.89 -8.65 -1.73
CA PHE A 169 -2.04 -7.75 -1.98
C PHE A 169 -2.66 -7.91 -3.37
N PHE A 170 -1.87 -7.90 -4.43
CA PHE A 170 -2.39 -7.82 -5.81
C PHE A 170 -2.85 -9.16 -6.38
N THR A 171 -2.40 -10.30 -5.86
CA THR A 171 -2.90 -11.61 -6.31
C THR A 171 -4.39 -11.79 -6.02
N LYS A 172 -4.86 -11.27 -4.86
CA LYS A 172 -6.30 -11.24 -4.53
C LYS A 172 -7.08 -10.38 -5.53
N LEU A 173 -6.60 -9.18 -5.84
CA LEU A 173 -7.23 -8.30 -6.84
C LEU A 173 -7.30 -8.93 -8.22
N ASN A 174 -6.18 -9.50 -8.67
CA ASN A 174 -6.05 -10.13 -9.98
C ASN A 174 -7.03 -11.32 -10.13
N SER A 175 -7.24 -12.06 -9.04
CA SER A 175 -8.25 -13.13 -8.96
C SER A 175 -9.66 -12.57 -9.04
N THR A 176 -9.97 -11.49 -8.30
CA THR A 176 -11.30 -10.85 -8.37
C THR A 176 -11.61 -10.35 -9.79
N VAL A 177 -10.66 -9.69 -10.45
CA VAL A 177 -10.80 -9.21 -11.85
C VAL A 177 -11.12 -10.38 -12.81
N SER A 178 -10.57 -11.57 -12.56
CA SER A 178 -10.89 -12.76 -13.35
C SER A 178 -12.33 -13.25 -13.12
N ILE A 179 -12.81 -13.17 -11.88
CA ILE A 179 -14.15 -13.61 -11.47
C ILE A 179 -15.22 -12.68 -12.07
N VAL A 180 -15.05 -11.36 -11.99
CA VAL A 180 -16.04 -10.41 -12.56
C VAL A 180 -16.16 -10.50 -14.09
N ALA A 181 -15.15 -11.06 -14.78
CA ALA A 181 -15.23 -11.34 -16.22
C ALA A 181 -15.82 -12.71 -16.57
N THR A 182 -16.10 -13.55 -15.56
CA THR A 182 -16.60 -14.91 -15.78
C THR A 182 -18.13 -14.88 -15.90
N PRO A 183 -18.72 -15.48 -16.96
CA PRO A 183 -20.17 -15.56 -17.09
C PRO A 183 -20.83 -16.30 -15.91
N PRO A 184 -22.03 -15.89 -15.44
CA PRO A 184 -22.76 -16.52 -14.33
C PRO A 184 -22.95 -18.04 -14.49
N GLN A 185 -23.08 -18.51 -15.73
CA GLN A 185 -23.26 -19.92 -16.08
C GLN A 185 -22.03 -20.79 -15.72
N GLN A 186 -20.85 -20.18 -15.57
CA GLN A 186 -19.60 -20.84 -15.17
C GLN A 186 -19.28 -20.64 -13.67
N LEU A 187 -20.01 -19.76 -12.97
CA LEU A 187 -19.79 -19.40 -11.57
C LEU A 187 -20.47 -20.36 -10.58
N THR A 188 -21.32 -21.27 -11.06
CA THR A 188 -22.06 -22.26 -10.24
C THR A 188 -21.17 -23.30 -9.54
N GLN A 189 -19.87 -23.39 -9.88
CA GLN A 189 -18.92 -24.26 -9.18
C GLN A 189 -17.99 -23.53 -8.19
N VAL A 190 -17.96 -22.19 -8.15
CA VAL A 190 -16.83 -21.46 -7.51
C VAL A 190 -17.26 -20.46 -6.40
N THR A 191 -18.51 -20.02 -6.31
CA THR A 191 -18.74 -18.60 -5.91
C THR A 191 -19.57 -18.28 -4.66
N HIS A 192 -19.76 -19.17 -3.68
CA HIS A 192 -20.47 -18.73 -2.45
C HIS A 192 -19.59 -18.55 -1.20
N THR A 193 -18.45 -19.23 -1.09
CA THR A 193 -17.66 -19.19 0.16
C THR A 193 -16.47 -18.23 0.10
N LYS A 194 -15.76 -18.15 -1.04
CA LYS A 194 -14.50 -17.38 -1.12
C LYS A 194 -14.72 -15.87 -1.22
N ALA A 195 -15.66 -15.41 -2.05
CA ALA A 195 -15.92 -13.99 -2.25
C ALA A 195 -16.41 -13.28 -0.96
N CYS A 196 -17.29 -13.92 -0.19
CA CYS A 196 -17.78 -13.38 1.08
C CYS A 196 -16.71 -13.37 2.18
N SER A 197 -15.89 -14.42 2.30
CA SER A 197 -14.77 -14.42 3.25
C SER A 197 -13.75 -13.32 2.94
N TYR A 198 -13.47 -13.06 1.67
CA TYR A 198 -12.53 -12.00 1.27
C TYR A 198 -13.05 -10.60 1.56
N LEU A 199 -14.36 -10.33 1.44
CA LEU A 199 -14.95 -9.02 1.77
C LEU A 199 -15.02 -8.78 3.29
N ILE A 200 -15.27 -9.84 4.07
CA ILE A 200 -15.35 -9.77 5.54
C ILE A 200 -13.95 -9.57 6.17
N GLU A 201 -12.94 -10.31 5.71
CA GLU A 201 -11.56 -10.15 6.16
C GLU A 201 -11.03 -8.73 5.85
N TRP A 202 -11.57 -8.10 4.80
CA TRP A 202 -11.23 -6.76 4.33
C TRP A 202 -11.83 -5.64 5.17
N THR A 203 -13.12 -5.73 5.51
CA THR A 203 -13.75 -4.76 6.41
C THR A 203 -13.13 -4.84 7.79
N TRP A 204 -12.77 -6.05 8.24
CA TRP A 204 -12.05 -6.26 9.49
C TRP A 204 -10.65 -5.67 9.48
N THR A 205 -9.82 -5.93 8.47
CA THR A 205 -8.46 -5.37 8.39
C THR A 205 -8.46 -3.85 8.21
N ALA A 206 -9.38 -3.29 7.42
CA ALA A 206 -9.55 -1.85 7.28
C ALA A 206 -10.08 -1.19 8.56
N SER A 207 -10.96 -1.86 9.31
CA SER A 207 -11.48 -1.37 10.59
C SER A 207 -10.43 -1.47 11.70
N VAL A 208 -9.70 -2.58 11.81
CA VAL A 208 -8.60 -2.78 12.78
C VAL A 208 -7.49 -1.76 12.56
N TRP A 209 -7.18 -1.41 11.32
CA TRP A 209 -6.21 -0.36 11.03
C TRP A 209 -6.72 1.04 11.38
N ARG A 210 -8.01 1.30 11.13
CA ARG A 210 -8.66 2.55 11.50
C ARG A 210 -8.72 2.71 13.02
N THR A 211 -9.09 1.66 13.76
CA THR A 211 -9.07 1.64 15.23
C THR A 211 -7.67 1.69 15.80
N ALA A 212 -6.68 0.99 15.24
CA ALA A 212 -5.28 1.14 15.66
C ALA A 212 -4.73 2.55 15.42
N SER A 213 -5.32 3.32 14.49
CA SER A 213 -4.96 4.72 14.25
C SER A 213 -5.74 5.71 15.13
N THR A 214 -6.95 5.36 15.58
CA THR A 214 -7.78 6.21 16.46
C THR A 214 -7.62 5.90 17.95
N ASP A 215 -7.32 4.67 18.34
CA ASP A 215 -7.13 4.26 19.73
C ASP A 215 -5.83 4.85 20.31
N SER A 216 -4.82 5.06 19.46
CA SER A 216 -3.63 5.86 19.78
C SER A 216 -3.92 7.37 19.90
N CYS A 217 -5.09 7.83 19.45
CA CYS A 217 -5.55 9.20 19.61
C CYS A 217 -6.46 9.39 20.84
N SER A 218 -6.93 8.30 21.47
CA SER A 218 -7.80 8.33 22.65
C SER A 218 -7.10 8.02 23.98
N MET A 219 -5.82 7.66 23.98
CA MET A 219 -5.02 7.54 25.22
C MET A 219 -4.43 8.88 25.70
N SER A 220 -4.75 9.99 25.03
CA SER A 220 -4.41 11.36 25.45
C SER A 220 -5.57 12.17 26.04
N ASP A 221 -6.77 11.58 26.20
CA ASP A 221 -7.95 12.27 26.73
C ASP A 221 -8.44 11.76 28.11
N THR A 222 -7.58 11.10 28.89
CA THR A 222 -7.90 10.78 30.30
C THR A 222 -6.95 11.45 31.28
N THR A 223 -6.95 12.78 31.31
CA THR A 223 -6.59 13.56 32.51
C THR A 223 -6.99 15.03 32.34
N CYS A 224 -8.30 15.30 32.30
CA CYS A 224 -8.79 16.61 32.73
C CYS A 224 -10.27 16.50 33.12
N GLY A 225 -10.57 16.51 34.42
CA GLY A 225 -11.95 16.48 34.88
C GLY A 225 -12.13 16.29 36.38
N VAL A 226 -11.73 17.32 37.15
CA VAL A 226 -12.01 17.58 38.58
C VAL A 226 -11.20 16.79 39.61
#